data_AF-A0AAN5CVS2-F1
#
_entry.id   AF-A0AAN5CVS2-F1
#
_cell.length_a   1.000
_cell.length_b   1.000
_cell.length_c   1.000
_cell.angle_alpha   90.00
_cell.angle_beta   90.00
_cell.angle_gamma   90.00
#
_symmetry.space_group_name_H-M   'P 1'
#
loop_
_entity.id
_entity.type
_entity.pdbx_description
1 polymer ?
#
loop_
_entity_poly.entity_id
_entity_poly.type
_entity_poly.pdbx_seq_one_letter_code
_entity_poly.pdbx_strand_id
1 'polypeptide(L)'
;FNISGVYSMVTVITYQIAAQFPFSENFWTVYIFKVTYGVNTIAGRAATIGKIYIAIHRYLVIRSREFSEMNWTPAVISRMLLAQFVISLASSAPIWPASYVHKNGVIISLDPLSALMSKVLSQFTYAIYIVINGLLTFLTSRELLQMKRILKANQNSVKSVVTQQRNMFIIVSVCTISHLVKIFQQVNV
;
A
#
# COMPACT_ATOMS: atom_id res chain seq x y z
N PHE A 1 -7.93 3.17 -8.91
CA PHE A 1 -7.49 1.88 -8.32
C PHE A 1 -6.32 1.23 -9.07
N ASN A 2 -6.31 1.23 -10.40
CA ASN A 2 -5.18 0.71 -11.21
C ASN A 2 -3.82 1.32 -10.84
N ILE A 3 -3.80 2.59 -10.46
CA ILE A 3 -2.60 3.31 -10.03
C ILE A 3 -1.89 2.64 -8.83
N SER A 4 -2.63 2.09 -7.86
CA SER A 4 -2.03 1.37 -6.72
C SER A 4 -1.34 0.07 -7.15
N GLY A 5 -1.85 -0.58 -8.21
CA GLY A 5 -1.20 -1.71 -8.86
C GLY A 5 0.11 -1.31 -9.53
N VAL A 6 0.11 -0.19 -10.27
CA VAL A 6 1.32 0.37 -10.89
C VAL A 6 2.39 0.68 -9.83
N TYR A 7 2.03 1.33 -8.73
CA TYR A 7 2.98 1.57 -7.62
C TYR A 7 3.55 0.27 -7.05
N SER A 8 2.74 -0.78 -6.91
CA SER A 8 3.22 -2.08 -6.44
C SER A 8 4.25 -2.69 -7.40
N MET A 9 4.02 -2.60 -8.71
CA MET A 9 4.97 -3.08 -9.73
C MET A 9 6.26 -2.26 -9.72
N VAL A 10 6.16 -0.93 -9.69
CA VAL A 10 7.32 -0.01 -9.62
C VAL A 10 8.18 -0.33 -8.40
N THR A 11 7.56 -0.63 -7.25
CA THR A 11 8.28 -1.06 -6.04
C THR A 11 9.10 -2.31 -6.30
N VAL A 12 8.55 -3.34 -6.93
CA VAL A 12 9.29 -4.59 -7.21
C VAL A 12 10.45 -4.34 -8.17
N ILE A 13 10.22 -3.61 -9.27
CA ILE A 13 11.25 -3.32 -10.28
C ILE A 13 12.41 -2.54 -9.67
N THR A 14 12.09 -1.46 -8.96
CA THR A 14 13.12 -0.62 -8.32
C THR A 14 13.88 -1.37 -7.23
N TYR A 15 13.22 -2.24 -6.46
CA TYR A 15 13.90 -3.08 -5.48
C TYR A 15 14.91 -4.01 -6.15
N GLN A 16 14.55 -4.66 -7.26
CA GLN A 16 15.46 -5.55 -7.98
C GLN A 16 16.67 -4.79 -8.55
N ILE A 17 16.46 -3.59 -9.08
CA ILE A 17 17.57 -2.74 -9.55
C ILE A 17 18.51 -2.39 -8.38
N ALA A 18 17.95 -1.98 -7.24
CA ALA A 18 18.76 -1.62 -6.07
C ALA A 18 19.50 -2.82 -5.44
N ALA A 19 18.92 -4.03 -5.52
CA ALA A 19 19.47 -5.22 -4.88
C ALA A 19 20.47 -5.99 -5.75
N GLN A 20 20.30 -5.99 -7.07
CA GLN A 20 21.09 -6.85 -7.98
C GLN A 20 22.32 -6.15 -8.57
N PHE A 21 22.32 -4.82 -8.65
CA PHE A 21 23.41 -4.07 -9.28
C PHE A 21 24.39 -3.54 -8.23
N PRO A 22 25.71 -3.72 -8.41
CA PRO A 22 26.71 -3.07 -7.57
C PRO A 22 26.84 -1.59 -7.94
N PHE A 23 26.72 -0.71 -6.94
CA PHE A 23 26.86 0.74 -7.10
C PHE A 23 28.17 1.21 -6.46
N SER A 24 28.88 2.16 -7.08
CA SER A 24 30.17 2.67 -6.60
C SER A 24 30.21 4.20 -6.68
N GLU A 25 30.92 4.86 -5.76
CA GLU A 25 31.01 6.32 -5.72
C GLU A 25 31.74 6.94 -6.91
N ASN A 26 32.63 6.18 -7.56
CA ASN A 26 33.47 6.70 -8.64
C ASN A 26 32.71 7.04 -9.93
N PHE A 27 31.41 6.73 -10.01
CA PHE A 27 30.58 6.95 -11.20
C PHE A 27 29.21 7.54 -10.84
N TRP A 28 28.45 7.99 -11.85
CA TRP A 28 27.07 8.46 -11.73
C TRP A 28 26.08 7.44 -11.13
N THR A 29 26.54 6.23 -10.81
CA THR A 29 25.75 5.12 -10.25
C THR A 29 25.24 5.42 -8.84
N VAL A 30 25.88 6.32 -8.08
CA VAL A 30 25.38 6.83 -6.79
C VAL A 30 23.99 7.46 -6.90
N TYR A 31 23.80 8.30 -7.91
CA TYR A 31 22.53 8.97 -8.15
C TYR A 31 21.45 7.96 -8.56
N ILE A 32 21.82 6.95 -9.35
CA ILE A 32 20.91 5.86 -9.75
C ILE A 32 20.46 5.07 -8.51
N PHE A 33 21.38 4.72 -7.61
CA PHE A 33 21.03 4.04 -6.37
C PHE A 33 20.05 4.87 -5.53
N LYS A 34 20.36 6.15 -5.30
CA LYS A 34 19.53 7.04 -4.47
C LYS A 34 18.14 7.24 -5.06
N VAL A 35 18.05 7.49 -6.36
CA VAL A 35 16.77 7.65 -7.08
C VAL A 35 15.98 6.35 -7.03
N THR A 36 16.61 5.22 -7.31
CA THR A 36 15.96 3.90 -7.29
C THR A 36 15.41 3.58 -5.90
N TYR A 37 16.19 3.81 -4.85
CA TYR A 37 15.79 3.60 -3.45
C TYR A 37 14.66 4.56 -3.03
N GLY A 38 14.75 5.83 -3.44
CA GLY A 38 13.72 6.85 -3.21
C GLY A 38 12.40 6.48 -3.89
N VAL A 39 12.43 6.15 -5.18
CA VAL A 39 11.26 5.70 -5.96
C VAL A 39 10.67 4.43 -5.36
N ASN A 40 11.50 3.47 -4.94
CA ASN A 40 11.05 2.26 -4.27
C ASN A 40 10.25 2.58 -3.01
N THR A 41 10.79 3.45 -2.16
CA THR A 41 10.15 3.85 -0.91
C THR A 41 8.84 4.61 -1.15
N ILE A 42 8.83 5.55 -2.09
CA ILE A 42 7.63 6.32 -2.48
C ILE A 42 6.57 5.37 -3.02
N ALA A 43 6.93 4.49 -3.96
CA ALA A 43 6.00 3.57 -4.59
C ALA A 43 5.42 2.57 -3.57
N GLY A 44 6.25 2.05 -2.66
CA GLY A 44 5.80 1.13 -1.62
C GLY A 44 4.76 1.77 -0.69
N ARG A 45 5.02 3.00 -0.25
CA ARG A 45 4.10 3.75 0.62
C ARG A 45 2.83 4.19 -0.10
N ALA A 46 2.97 4.68 -1.33
CA ALA A 46 1.83 5.05 -2.18
C ALA A 46 0.93 3.85 -2.45
N ALA A 47 1.49 2.67 -2.70
CA ALA A 47 0.73 1.43 -2.87
C ALA A 47 -0.03 1.06 -1.60
N THR A 48 0.58 1.20 -0.41
CA THR A 48 -0.07 0.91 0.88
C THR A 48 -1.22 1.88 1.16
N ILE A 49 -1.02 3.19 0.98
CA ILE A 49 -2.09 4.19 1.11
C ILE A 49 -3.21 3.93 0.10
N GLY A 50 -2.86 3.61 -1.15
CA GLY A 50 -3.84 3.25 -2.17
C GLY A 50 -4.70 2.04 -1.78
N LYS A 51 -4.14 1.05 -1.08
CA LYS A 51 -4.91 -0.09 -0.53
C LYS A 51 -5.88 0.33 0.56
N ILE A 52 -5.54 1.34 1.39
CA ILE A 52 -6.48 1.93 2.34
C ILE A 52 -7.67 2.54 1.59
N TYR A 53 -7.42 3.31 0.53
CA TYR A 53 -8.49 3.92 -0.26
C TYR A 53 -9.37 2.87 -0.94
N ILE A 54 -8.79 1.77 -1.43
CA ILE A 54 -9.56 0.62 -1.94
C ILE A 54 -10.49 0.07 -0.85
N ALA A 55 -9.98 -0.13 0.37
CA ALA A 55 -10.78 -0.64 1.48
C ALA A 55 -11.93 0.31 1.86
N ILE A 56 -11.65 1.62 1.91
CA ILE A 56 -12.66 2.66 2.20
C ILE A 56 -13.74 2.67 1.12
N HIS A 57 -13.35 2.71 -0.15
CA HIS A 57 -14.29 2.69 -1.28
C HIS A 57 -15.20 1.47 -1.21
N ARG A 58 -14.64 0.28 -0.99
CA ARG A 58 -15.42 -0.96 -0.87
C ARG A 58 -16.42 -0.91 0.27
N TYR A 59 -15.99 -0.42 1.43
CA TYR A 59 -16.90 -0.25 2.57
C TYR A 59 -18.05 0.70 2.21
N LEU A 60 -17.78 1.82 1.53
CA LEU A 60 -18.81 2.76 1.10
C LEU A 60 -19.76 2.14 0.07
N VAL A 61 -19.26 1.36 -0.89
CA VAL A 61 -20.09 0.67 -1.89
C VAL A 61 -21.02 -0.34 -1.23
N ILE A 62 -20.52 -1.14 -0.27
CA ILE A 62 -21.34 -2.13 0.44
C ILE A 62 -22.36 -1.46 1.36
N ARG A 63 -22.00 -0.33 1.97
CA ARG A 63 -22.91 0.47 2.79
C ARG A 63 -24.00 1.15 1.95
N SER A 64 -23.71 1.51 0.70
CA SER A 64 -24.71 2.04 -0.22
C SER A 64 -25.65 0.92 -0.68
N ARG A 65 -26.95 1.07 -0.42
CA ARG A 65 -27.96 0.06 -0.81
C ARG A 65 -28.04 -0.16 -2.33
N GLU A 66 -27.52 0.78 -3.09
CA GLU A 66 -27.55 0.79 -4.55
C GLU A 66 -26.36 0.04 -5.18
N PHE A 67 -25.36 -0.37 -4.39
CA PHE A 67 -24.12 -1.02 -4.87
C PHE A 67 -23.41 -0.26 -6.01
N SER A 68 -23.65 1.04 -6.12
CA SER A 68 -23.05 1.86 -7.17
C SER A 68 -21.56 1.99 -6.91
N GLU A 69 -20.74 1.44 -7.81
CA GLU A 69 -19.28 1.58 -7.73
C GLU A 69 -18.82 3.02 -8.01
N MET A 70 -19.70 3.87 -8.56
CA MET A 70 -19.41 5.21 -9.05
C MET A 70 -19.78 6.31 -8.04
N ASN A 71 -19.74 6.02 -6.74
CA ASN A 71 -20.06 6.98 -5.68
C ASN A 71 -19.04 8.12 -5.54
N TRP A 72 -17.87 8.03 -6.18
CA TRP A 72 -16.81 9.04 -6.06
C TRP A 72 -16.73 9.89 -7.31
N THR A 73 -16.84 11.21 -7.12
CA THR A 73 -16.63 12.15 -8.21
C THR A 73 -15.15 12.15 -8.65
N PRO A 74 -14.85 12.43 -9.92
CA PRO A 74 -13.47 12.52 -10.42
C PRO A 74 -12.60 13.48 -9.61
N ALA A 75 -13.18 14.57 -9.10
CA ALA A 75 -12.49 15.54 -8.25
C ALA A 75 -12.03 14.94 -6.91
N VAL A 76 -12.87 14.11 -6.27
CA VAL A 76 -12.50 13.42 -5.03
C VAL A 76 -11.37 12.43 -5.30
N ILE A 77 -11.47 11.64 -6.38
CA ILE A 77 -10.44 10.69 -6.78
C ILE A 77 -9.10 11.40 -7.03
N SER A 78 -9.12 12.52 -7.77
CA SER A 78 -7.91 13.30 -8.06
C SER A 78 -7.26 13.84 -6.78
N ARG A 79 -8.04 14.40 -5.84
CA ARG A 79 -7.53 14.89 -4.55
C ARG A 79 -6.93 13.77 -3.71
N MET A 80 -7.56 12.59 -3.69
CA MET A 80 -7.02 11.42 -2.98
C MET A 80 -5.71 10.93 -3.59
N LEU A 81 -5.60 10.87 -4.92
CA LEU A 81 -4.37 10.49 -5.61
C LEU A 81 -3.24 11.50 -5.36
N LEU A 82 -3.56 12.79 -5.38
CA LEU A 82 -2.60 13.85 -5.05
C LEU A 82 -2.12 13.70 -3.60
N ALA A 83 -3.03 13.51 -2.64
CA ALA A 83 -2.68 13.28 -1.24
C ALA A 83 -1.81 12.04 -1.06
N GLN A 84 -2.15 10.93 -1.72
CA GLN A 84 -1.34 9.71 -1.73
C GLN A 84 0.09 9.97 -2.23
N PHE A 85 0.24 10.71 -3.32
CA PHE A 85 1.54 11.05 -3.87
C PHE A 85 2.33 11.96 -2.93
N VAL A 86 1.72 13.07 -2.46
CA VAL A 86 2.37 14.06 -1.60
C VAL A 86 2.81 13.45 -0.27
N ILE A 87 1.95 12.66 0.39
CA ILE A 87 2.30 12.00 1.65
C ILE A 87 3.45 11.01 1.44
N SER A 88 3.40 10.24 0.35
CA SER A 88 4.46 9.27 0.03
C SER A 88 5.79 9.95 -0.27
N LEU A 89 5.77 11.08 -1.00
CA LEU A 89 6.94 11.89 -1.30
C LEU A 89 7.50 12.58 -0.05
N ALA A 90 6.66 13.20 0.77
CA ALA A 90 7.08 13.84 2.01
C ALA A 90 7.71 12.84 2.97
N SER A 91 7.14 11.64 3.08
CA SER A 91 7.69 10.59 3.92
C SER A 91 9.07 10.10 3.46
N SER A 92 9.41 10.23 2.17
CA SER A 92 10.73 9.83 1.64
C SER A 92 11.81 10.89 1.84
N ALA A 93 11.47 12.05 2.42
CA ALA A 93 12.40 13.13 2.72
C ALA A 93 13.73 12.68 3.37
N PRO A 94 13.74 11.76 4.37
CA PRO A 94 14.98 11.34 5.03
C PRO A 94 16.00 10.63 4.12
N ILE A 95 15.59 10.16 2.93
CA ILE A 95 16.47 9.46 1.99
C ILE A 95 17.36 10.44 1.23
N TRP A 96 16.88 11.65 0.92
CA TRP A 96 17.58 12.60 0.07
C TRP A 96 18.87 13.19 0.67
N PRO A 97 18.92 13.54 1.98
CA PRO A 97 20.17 13.98 2.61
C PRO A 97 21.03 12.81 3.12
N ALA A 98 20.58 11.56 3.00
CA ALA A 98 21.29 10.41 3.55
C ALA A 98 22.66 10.19 2.90
N SER A 99 23.65 9.84 3.73
CA SER A 99 24.96 9.32 3.35
C SER A 99 24.92 7.81 3.08
N TYR A 100 26.05 7.22 2.67
CA TYR A 100 26.14 5.82 2.24
C TYR A 100 27.08 5.01 3.13
N VAL A 101 26.76 3.72 3.29
CA VAL A 101 27.65 2.74 3.91
C VAL A 101 28.34 1.94 2.82
N HIS A 102 29.67 1.92 2.89
CA HIS A 102 30.54 1.27 1.92
C HIS A 102 31.09 -0.04 2.47
N LYS A 103 31.26 -1.01 1.58
CA LYS A 103 32.08 -2.20 1.83
C LYS A 103 32.85 -2.51 0.56
N ASN A 104 34.18 -2.58 0.67
CA ASN A 104 35.07 -2.85 -0.46
C ASN A 104 34.86 -1.89 -1.65
N GLY A 105 34.55 -0.60 -1.39
CA GLY A 105 34.33 0.41 -2.44
C GLY A 105 32.97 0.35 -3.14
N VAL A 106 32.06 -0.50 -2.66
CA VAL A 106 30.68 -0.65 -3.16
C VAL A 106 29.69 -0.14 -2.11
N ILE A 107 28.67 0.58 -2.55
CA ILE A 107 27.56 1.05 -1.72
C ILE A 107 26.64 -0.14 -1.43
N ILE A 108 26.48 -0.47 -0.15
CA ILE A 108 25.58 -1.57 0.28
C ILE A 108 24.26 -1.03 0.80
N SER A 109 24.30 0.07 1.56
CA SER A 109 23.11 0.63 2.17
C SER A 109 23.22 2.13 2.37
N LEU A 110 22.09 2.74 2.70
CA LEU A 110 22.10 4.08 3.28
C LEU A 110 22.72 4.05 4.68
N ASP A 111 23.13 5.23 5.14
CA ASP A 111 23.53 5.47 6.52
C ASP A 111 22.54 4.84 7.52
N PRO A 112 23.03 4.19 8.59
CA PRO A 112 22.17 3.45 9.52
C PRO A 112 21.05 4.31 10.13
N LEU A 113 21.30 5.60 10.39
CA LEU A 113 20.29 6.49 10.96
C LEU A 113 19.17 6.76 9.95
N SER A 114 19.52 7.11 8.71
CA SER A 114 18.53 7.34 7.65
C SER A 114 17.76 6.06 7.29
N ALA A 115 18.44 4.91 7.27
CA ALA A 115 17.81 3.61 7.05
C ALA A 115 16.81 3.28 8.18
N LEU A 116 17.20 3.50 9.44
CA LEU A 116 16.34 3.31 10.60
C LEU A 116 15.11 4.23 10.54
N MET A 117 15.29 5.53 10.26
CA MET A 117 14.19 6.47 10.11
C MET A 117 13.20 6.03 9.02
N SER A 118 13.70 5.59 7.85
CA SER A 118 12.85 5.10 6.77
C SER A 118 12.09 3.83 7.15
N LYS A 119 12.75 2.91 7.90
CA LYS A 119 12.14 1.68 8.44
C LYS A 119 11.01 2.01 9.41
N VAL A 120 11.23 2.89 10.38
CA VAL A 120 10.22 3.32 11.37
C VAL A 120 9.00 3.95 10.66
N LEU A 121 9.21 4.86 9.71
CA LEU A 121 8.13 5.47 8.93
C LEU A 121 7.33 4.43 8.12
N SER A 122 8.03 3.45 7.55
CA SER A 122 7.39 2.34 6.83
C SER A 122 6.53 1.48 7.76
N GLN A 123 7.07 1.07 8.91
CA GLN A 123 6.35 0.31 9.93
C GLN A 123 5.11 1.05 10.43
N PHE A 124 5.22 2.35 10.70
CA PHE A 124 4.07 3.18 11.11
C PHE A 124 2.98 3.22 10.03
N THR A 125 3.36 3.37 8.76
CA THR A 125 2.42 3.35 7.64
C THR A 125 1.69 2.00 7.54
N TYR A 126 2.42 0.88 7.71
CA TYR A 126 1.82 -0.45 7.72
C TYR A 126 0.92 -0.69 8.93
N ALA A 127 1.29 -0.21 10.12
CA ALA A 127 0.46 -0.31 11.32
C ALA A 127 -0.88 0.41 11.14
N ILE A 128 -0.84 1.66 10.63
CA ILE A 128 -2.06 2.41 10.28
C ILE A 128 -2.91 1.63 9.28
N TYR A 129 -2.29 1.11 8.22
CA TYR A 129 -2.98 0.31 7.22
C TYR A 129 -3.69 -0.90 7.85
N ILE A 130 -3.02 -1.66 8.71
CA ILE A 130 -3.61 -2.85 9.36
C ILE A 130 -4.78 -2.45 10.25
N VAL A 131 -4.65 -1.40 11.06
CA VAL A 131 -5.72 -0.95 11.96
C VAL A 131 -6.94 -0.50 11.15
N ILE A 132 -6.75 0.39 10.16
CA ILE A 132 -7.85 0.89 9.34
C ILE A 132 -8.48 -0.25 8.54
N ASN A 133 -7.67 -1.10 7.90
CA ASN A 133 -8.20 -2.19 7.08
C ASN A 133 -8.90 -3.25 7.94
N GLY A 134 -8.41 -3.55 9.14
CA GLY A 134 -9.07 -4.44 10.10
C GLY A 134 -10.45 -3.91 10.51
N LEU A 135 -10.54 -2.63 10.87
CA LEU A 135 -11.81 -1.97 11.21
C LEU A 135 -12.79 -2.00 10.03
N LEU A 136 -12.34 -1.59 8.84
CA LEU A 136 -13.19 -1.58 7.64
C LEU A 136 -13.62 -2.99 7.23
N THR A 137 -12.74 -3.98 7.35
CA THR A 137 -13.05 -5.40 7.09
C THR A 137 -14.12 -5.88 8.06
N PHE A 138 -13.99 -5.59 9.35
CA PHE A 138 -15.00 -5.94 10.35
C PHE A 138 -16.36 -5.30 10.06
N LEU A 139 -16.39 -3.99 9.78
CA LEU A 139 -17.62 -3.26 9.43
C LEU A 139 -18.25 -3.82 8.15
N THR A 140 -17.44 -4.09 7.13
CA THR A 140 -17.88 -4.68 5.86
C THR A 140 -18.48 -6.07 6.07
N SER A 141 -17.88 -6.90 6.93
CA SER A 141 -18.40 -8.23 7.26
C SER A 141 -19.79 -8.15 7.89
N ARG A 142 -19.99 -7.19 8.81
CA ARG A 142 -21.29 -6.96 9.46
C ARG A 142 -22.37 -6.55 8.44
N GLU A 143 -22.08 -5.61 7.55
CA GLU A 143 -23.01 -5.17 6.51
C GLU A 143 -23.34 -6.31 5.51
N LEU A 144 -22.35 -7.10 5.11
CA LEU A 144 -22.57 -8.27 4.24
C LEU A 144 -23.48 -9.32 4.90
N LEU A 145 -23.34 -9.55 6.21
CA LEU A 145 -24.22 -10.46 6.95
C LEU A 145 -25.65 -9.92 7.01
N GLN A 146 -25.83 -8.61 7.20
CA GLN A 146 -27.14 -7.97 7.19
C GLN A 146 -27.80 -8.07 5.81
N MET A 147 -27.06 -7.80 4.74
CA MET A 147 -27.56 -7.96 3.37
C MET A 147 -27.96 -9.40 3.07
N LYS A 148 -27.18 -10.40 3.52
CA LYS A 148 -27.50 -11.82 3.32
C LYS A 148 -28.84 -12.20 3.96
N ARG A 149 -29.20 -11.58 5.09
CA ARG A 149 -30.52 -11.77 5.74
C ARG A 149 -31.65 -11.20 4.87
N ILE A 150 -31.46 -10.02 4.28
CA ILE A 150 -32.44 -9.37 3.40
C ILE A 150 -32.59 -10.14 2.07
N LEU A 151 -31.47 -10.66 1.52
CA LEU A 151 -31.45 -11.44 0.28
C LEU A 151 -32.20 -12.76 0.36
N LYS A 152 -32.20 -13.41 1.52
CA LYS A 152 -32.99 -14.63 1.72
C LYS A 152 -34.49 -14.40 1.50
N ALA A 153 -34.95 -13.14 1.54
CA ALA A 153 -36.32 -12.75 1.23
C ALA A 153 -36.55 -12.36 -0.26
N ASN A 154 -35.51 -12.00 -1.04
CA ASN A 154 -35.64 -11.52 -2.44
C ASN A 154 -34.58 -12.16 -3.34
N GLN A 155 -34.99 -13.09 -4.22
CA GLN A 155 -34.12 -14.21 -4.60
C GLN A 155 -33.16 -14.04 -5.80
N ASN A 156 -33.37 -13.15 -6.77
CA ASN A 156 -32.72 -13.37 -8.10
C ASN A 156 -31.64 -12.36 -8.56
N SER A 157 -31.70 -11.06 -8.23
CA SER A 157 -30.71 -10.09 -8.78
C SER A 157 -29.49 -9.78 -7.90
N VAL A 158 -29.57 -10.01 -6.57
CA VAL A 158 -28.52 -9.53 -5.65
C VAL A 158 -27.48 -10.62 -5.32
N LYS A 159 -27.68 -11.86 -5.79
CA LYS A 159 -26.83 -13.02 -5.46
C LYS A 159 -25.45 -12.95 -6.10
N SER A 160 -25.35 -12.46 -7.34
CA SER A 160 -24.08 -12.27 -8.06
C SER A 160 -23.21 -11.23 -7.36
N VAL A 161 -23.78 -10.06 -7.04
CA VAL A 161 -23.10 -8.95 -6.34
C VAL A 161 -22.58 -9.41 -4.98
N VAL A 162 -23.39 -10.10 -4.17
CA VAL A 162 -22.94 -10.62 -2.87
C VAL A 162 -21.80 -11.62 -2.99
N THR A 163 -21.84 -12.48 -4.01
CA THR A 163 -20.77 -13.46 -4.26
C THR A 163 -19.47 -12.76 -4.65
N GLN A 164 -19.54 -11.75 -5.52
CA GLN A 164 -18.41 -10.92 -5.90
C GLN A 164 -17.80 -10.20 -4.69
N GLN A 165 -18.63 -9.56 -3.85
CA GLN A 165 -18.17 -8.87 -2.65
C GLN A 165 -17.53 -9.82 -1.64
N ARG A 166 -18.05 -11.04 -1.48
CA ARG A 166 -17.45 -12.08 -0.63
C ARG A 166 -16.07 -12.51 -1.13
N ASN A 167 -15.90 -12.73 -2.43
CA ASN A 167 -14.60 -13.07 -3.00
C ASN A 167 -13.58 -11.94 -2.78
N MET A 168 -14.02 -10.70 -3.00
CA MET A 168 -13.24 -9.49 -2.75
C MET A 168 -12.79 -9.36 -1.28
N PHE A 169 -13.67 -9.71 -0.34
CA PHE A 169 -13.41 -9.69 1.10
C PHE A 169 -12.34 -10.71 1.51
N ILE A 170 -12.40 -11.92 0.95
CA ILE A 170 -11.39 -12.96 1.19
C ILE A 170 -10.02 -12.47 0.73
N ILE A 171 -9.94 -11.89 -0.47
CA ILE A 171 -8.68 -11.35 -1.03
C ILE A 171 -8.09 -10.26 -0.12
N VAL A 172 -8.91 -9.34 0.39
CA VAL A 172 -8.43 -8.27 1.30
C VAL A 172 -7.95 -8.86 2.61
N SER A 173 -8.69 -9.81 3.19
CA SER A 173 -8.32 -10.47 4.45
C SER A 173 -6.96 -11.16 4.33
N VAL A 174 -6.73 -11.92 3.26
CA VAL A 174 -5.44 -12.56 2.98
C VAL A 174 -4.34 -11.50 2.83
N CYS A 175 -4.60 -10.42 2.10
CA CYS A 175 -3.64 -9.33 1.94
C CYS A 175 -3.26 -8.68 3.28
N THR A 176 -4.24 -8.43 4.17
CA THR A 176 -4.01 -7.91 5.52
C THR A 176 -3.11 -8.83 6.34
N ILE A 177 -3.39 -10.15 6.32
CA ILE A 177 -2.58 -11.15 7.02
C ILE A 177 -1.15 -11.16 6.48
N SER A 178 -0.97 -11.12 5.15
CA SER A 178 0.37 -11.04 4.56
C SER A 178 1.17 -9.81 4.99
N HIS A 179 0.51 -8.65 5.12
CA HIS A 179 1.17 -7.44 5.63
C HIS A 179 1.47 -7.52 7.11
N LEU A 180 0.59 -8.14 7.91
CA LEU A 180 0.85 -8.39 9.33
C LEU A 180 2.09 -9.27 9.52
N VAL A 181 2.21 -10.37 8.77
CA VAL A 181 3.39 -11.23 8.78
C VAL A 181 4.66 -10.45 8.39
N LYS A 182 4.57 -9.57 7.39
CA LYS A 182 5.71 -8.71 6.99
C LYS A 182 6.16 -7.77 8.11
N ILE A 183 5.23 -7.16 8.85
CA ILE A 183 5.61 -6.31 10.00
C ILE A 183 6.36 -7.15 11.05
N PHE A 184 5.83 -8.33 11.41
CA PHE A 184 6.49 -9.21 12.37
C PHE A 184 7.91 -9.60 11.93
N GLN A 185 8.09 -9.92 10.65
CA GLN A 185 9.42 -10.20 10.09
C GLN A 185 10.34 -8.97 10.17
N GLN A 186 9.84 -7.78 9.88
CA GLN A 186 10.63 -6.54 9.92
C GLN A 186 10.97 -6.06 11.33
N VAL A 187 10.23 -6.50 12.35
CA VAL A 187 10.53 -6.19 13.77
C VAL A 187 11.60 -7.15 14.30
N ASN A 188 11.60 -8.40 13.85
CA ASN A 188 12.54 -9.43 14.31
C ASN A 188 13.90 -9.42 13.61
N VAL A 189 14.05 -8.65 12.51
CA VAL A 189 15.29 -8.44 11.74
C VAL A 189 15.73 -7.00 11.91
#